data_AF-A0A941VZU2-F1
#
_entry.id   AF-A0A941VZU2-F1
#
_cell.length_a   1.000
_cell.length_b   1.000
_cell.length_c   1.000
_cell.angle_alpha   90.00
_cell.angle_beta   90.00
_cell.angle_gamma   90.00
#
_symmetry.space_group_name_H-M   'P 1'
#
loop_
_entity.id
_entity.type
_entity.pdbx_description
1 polymer ?
#
loop_
_entity_poly.entity_id
_entity_poly.type
_entity_poly.pdbx_seq_one_letter_code
_entity_poly.pdbx_strand_id
1 'polypeptide(L)'
;MNLPDIVQNYLDHRHLPYRLIACPSGQTLTQIAEGLAIPLRWMARVVLLKDASGLVMAILPCSHILDFSILCRLLRRDLEPLYGAEPAHFFQSHGCAAGTYPPLPEAFGVPALVDKSLDGNNGGGIHFDSGSGDLLICMRGADFRALLAQSRWEQFAVPLDHLDAVMSQSALTPDYLVSFTNRYTPTRLRQSIETITELPVMPQTAQNIVALRANPDATVGDILRIVEQDPSLAAQVVYWARSPLHGHPGPVDSLETAITRILGLENTLNLLLGSCASRTFQIPADGPVGLQNFWRNSVYCAALVGELVKLLPESVAVKPGLAYLSGLLHNFGYLALG
;
A
#
# COMPACT_ATOMS: atom_id res chain seq x y z
N MET A 1 26.76 -12.95 11.77
CA MET A 1 26.09 -11.95 10.92
C MET A 1 27.00 -11.73 9.73
N ASN A 2 26.67 -12.36 8.61
CA ASN A 2 27.49 -12.29 7.41
C ASN A 2 26.64 -11.71 6.28
N LEU A 3 27.29 -10.96 5.39
CA LEU A 3 26.69 -10.53 4.14
C LEU A 3 26.42 -11.75 3.26
N PRO A 4 25.41 -11.72 2.36
CA PRO A 4 25.30 -12.71 1.30
C PRO A 4 26.58 -12.75 0.46
N ASP A 5 27.04 -13.95 0.09
CA ASP A 5 28.31 -14.14 -0.63
C ASP A 5 28.41 -13.27 -1.88
N ILE A 6 27.32 -13.12 -2.64
CA ILE A 6 27.27 -12.28 -3.85
C ILE A 6 27.52 -10.80 -3.56
N VAL A 7 26.97 -10.30 -2.45
CA VAL A 7 27.14 -8.91 -2.00
C VAL A 7 28.55 -8.71 -1.47
N GLN A 8 29.02 -9.64 -0.64
CA GLN A 8 30.37 -9.58 -0.07
C GLN A 8 31.44 -9.60 -1.16
N ASN A 9 31.40 -10.58 -2.06
CA ASN A 9 32.35 -10.71 -3.16
C ASN A 9 32.37 -9.45 -4.04
N TYR A 10 31.18 -8.89 -4.35
CA TYR A 10 31.09 -7.67 -5.15
C TYR A 10 31.76 -6.47 -4.46
N LEU A 11 31.50 -6.26 -3.17
CA LEU A 11 32.09 -5.15 -2.41
C LEU A 11 33.61 -5.32 -2.23
N ASP A 12 34.05 -6.55 -1.94
CA ASP A 12 35.46 -6.88 -1.76
C ASP A 12 36.27 -6.63 -3.04
N HIS A 13 35.72 -6.96 -4.21
CA HIS A 13 36.35 -6.68 -5.51
C HIS A 13 36.45 -5.19 -5.85
N ARG A 14 35.59 -4.35 -5.28
CA ARG A 14 35.57 -2.90 -5.57
C ARG A 14 36.52 -2.10 -4.71
N HIS A 15 36.98 -2.66 -3.58
CA HIS A 15 37.91 -2.03 -2.65
C HIS A 15 37.47 -0.62 -2.17
N LEU A 16 36.16 -0.39 -2.05
CA LEU A 16 35.59 0.87 -1.57
C LEU A 16 35.30 0.78 -0.06
N PRO A 17 35.53 1.85 0.71
CA PRO A 17 35.26 1.84 2.14
C PRO A 17 33.75 1.82 2.42
N TYR A 18 33.32 0.89 3.25
CA TYR A 18 31.95 0.82 3.75
C TYR A 18 31.92 0.49 5.25
N ARG A 19 30.80 0.77 5.90
CA ARG A 19 30.52 0.38 7.28
C ARG A 19 29.26 -0.45 7.33
N LEU A 20 29.26 -1.46 8.18
CA LEU A 20 28.07 -2.25 8.51
C LEU A 20 27.39 -1.68 9.74
N ILE A 21 26.07 -1.52 9.67
CA ILE A 21 25.23 -1.02 10.76
C ILE A 21 24.21 -2.10 11.07
N ALA A 22 24.16 -2.56 12.32
CA ALA A 22 23.15 -3.53 12.74
C ALA A 22 21.75 -2.90 12.74
N CYS A 23 20.76 -3.64 12.25
CA CYS A 23 19.36 -3.23 12.27
C CYS A 23 18.44 -4.39 12.70
N PRO A 24 17.25 -4.08 13.23
CA PRO A 24 16.27 -5.11 13.57
C PRO A 24 15.81 -5.86 12.31
N SER A 25 15.68 -7.19 12.42
CA SER A 25 15.22 -8.02 11.31
C SER A 25 13.71 -7.93 11.11
N GLY A 26 13.27 -8.11 9.85
CA GLY A 26 11.85 -8.11 9.49
C GLY A 26 11.19 -6.72 9.44
N GLN A 27 11.96 -5.64 9.59
CA GLN A 27 11.48 -4.27 9.43
C GLN A 27 11.73 -3.74 8.01
N THR A 28 10.88 -2.81 7.57
CA THR A 28 11.07 -2.11 6.29
C THR A 28 12.20 -1.09 6.39
N LEU A 29 12.82 -0.72 5.26
CA LEU A 29 13.86 0.32 5.22
C LEU A 29 13.41 1.64 5.85
N THR A 30 12.13 2.00 5.71
CA THR A 30 11.57 3.21 6.32
C THR A 30 11.54 3.11 7.85
N GLN A 31 11.10 1.97 8.39
CA GLN A 31 11.08 1.73 9.85
C GLN A 31 12.50 1.68 10.43
N ILE A 32 13.45 1.04 9.73
CA ILE A 32 14.85 1.00 10.15
C ILE A 32 15.45 2.40 10.14
N ALA A 33 15.19 3.20 9.10
CA ALA A 33 15.66 4.57 9.00
C ALA A 33 15.17 5.43 10.17
N GLU A 34 13.87 5.31 10.50
CA GLU A 34 13.27 6.00 11.63
C GLU A 34 13.90 5.59 12.96
N GLY A 35 14.02 4.28 13.21
CA GLY A 35 14.62 3.75 14.45
C GLY A 35 16.09 4.12 14.64
N LEU A 36 16.84 4.34 13.55
CA LEU A 36 18.25 4.76 13.57
C LEU A 36 18.44 6.27 13.37
N ALA A 37 17.37 7.05 13.31
CA ALA A 37 17.39 8.49 13.02
C ALA A 37 18.15 8.86 11.73
N ILE A 38 18.05 8.00 10.71
CA ILE A 38 18.64 8.21 9.38
C ILE A 38 17.59 8.91 8.50
N PRO A 39 17.86 10.10 7.94
CA PRO A 39 16.96 10.74 6.98
C PRO A 39 16.69 9.86 5.75
N LEU A 40 15.41 9.69 5.38
CA LEU A 40 14.99 8.84 4.24
C LEU A 40 15.61 9.24 2.90
N ARG A 41 16.01 10.51 2.74
CA ARG A 41 16.74 10.99 1.55
C ARG A 41 18.14 10.37 1.39
N TRP A 42 18.70 9.83 2.47
CA TRP A 42 20.00 9.16 2.49
C TRP A 42 19.87 7.63 2.52
N MET A 43 18.64 7.12 2.54
CA MET A 43 18.35 5.69 2.43
C MET A 43 18.03 5.38 0.96
N ALA A 44 18.90 4.64 0.29
CA ALA A 44 18.66 4.19 -1.08
C ALA A 44 17.83 2.89 -1.08
N ARG A 45 16.84 2.84 -1.96
CA ARG A 45 15.99 1.67 -2.20
C ARG A 45 16.01 1.27 -3.67
N VAL A 46 15.60 0.03 -3.90
CA VAL A 46 15.47 -0.56 -5.24
C VAL A 46 14.00 -0.73 -5.60
N VAL A 47 13.67 -0.42 -6.85
CA VAL A 47 12.44 -0.86 -7.51
C VAL A 47 12.86 -1.68 -8.74
N LEU A 48 12.53 -2.97 -8.74
CA LEU A 48 12.72 -3.82 -9.91
C LEU A 48 11.55 -3.66 -10.88
N LEU A 49 11.90 -3.46 -12.14
CA LEU A 49 10.97 -3.22 -13.24
C LEU A 49 11.24 -4.24 -14.35
N LYS A 50 10.21 -4.59 -15.12
CA LYS A 50 10.29 -5.50 -16.27
C LYS A 50 9.51 -4.99 -17.47
N ASP A 51 9.92 -5.45 -18.64
CA ASP A 51 9.12 -5.47 -19.86
C ASP A 51 9.50 -6.72 -20.69
N ALA A 52 9.15 -6.76 -21.98
CA ALA A 52 9.50 -7.86 -22.88
C ALA A 52 11.03 -8.03 -23.14
N SER A 53 11.83 -6.99 -22.92
CA SER A 53 13.28 -6.97 -23.11
C SER A 53 14.07 -7.34 -21.84
N GLY A 54 13.40 -7.52 -20.69
CA GLY A 54 14.00 -8.00 -19.45
C GLY A 54 13.94 -7.02 -18.29
N LEU A 55 14.77 -7.24 -17.26
CA LEU A 55 14.74 -6.48 -16.01
C LEU A 55 15.49 -5.14 -16.11
N VAL A 56 15.04 -4.18 -15.31
CA VAL A 56 15.74 -2.92 -15.01
C VAL A 56 15.62 -2.64 -13.52
N MET A 57 16.73 -2.19 -12.92
CA MET A 57 16.78 -1.76 -11.53
C MET A 57 16.74 -0.23 -11.46
N ALA A 58 15.69 0.33 -10.84
CA ALA A 58 15.63 1.75 -10.51
C ALA A 58 16.08 1.94 -9.06
N ILE A 59 17.12 2.74 -8.85
CA ILE A 59 17.71 3.04 -7.54
C ILE A 59 17.43 4.49 -7.20
N LEU A 60 16.73 4.74 -6.10
CA LEU A 60 16.26 6.07 -5.69
C LEU A 60 16.16 6.18 -4.16
N PRO A 61 16.07 7.38 -3.58
CA PRO A 61 15.87 7.53 -2.15
C PRO A 61 14.51 7.00 -1.67
N CYS A 62 14.43 6.58 -0.41
CA CYS A 62 13.16 6.23 0.24
C CYS A 62 12.21 7.43 0.35
N SER A 63 12.73 8.66 0.34
CA SER A 63 11.91 9.89 0.40
C SER A 63 11.37 10.36 -0.97
N HIS A 64 11.57 9.59 -2.04
CA HIS A 64 11.15 9.97 -3.39
C HIS A 64 10.19 8.95 -4.00
N ILE A 65 9.26 9.44 -4.83
CA ILE A 65 8.41 8.62 -5.69
C ILE A 65 9.04 8.46 -7.08
N LEU A 66 8.78 7.34 -7.73
CA LEU A 66 9.21 7.05 -9.10
C LEU A 66 8.27 7.73 -10.12
N ASP A 67 8.82 8.52 -11.05
CA ASP A 67 8.08 9.07 -12.20
C ASP A 67 8.26 8.14 -13.42
N PHE A 68 7.24 7.32 -13.69
CA PHE A 68 7.21 6.40 -14.81
C PHE A 68 7.25 7.12 -16.16
N SER A 69 6.65 8.31 -16.27
CA SER A 69 6.65 9.06 -17.53
C SER A 69 8.07 9.45 -17.93
N ILE A 70 8.89 9.89 -16.97
CA ILE A 70 10.28 10.24 -17.21
C ILE A 70 11.10 8.97 -17.45
N LEU A 71 10.92 7.95 -16.62
CA LEU A 71 11.68 6.70 -16.71
C LEU A 71 11.48 5.98 -18.05
N CYS A 72 10.22 5.78 -18.46
CA CYS A 72 9.89 5.13 -19.73
C CYS A 72 10.40 5.93 -20.92
N ARG A 73 10.38 7.28 -20.86
CA ARG A 73 10.97 8.15 -21.89
C ARG A 73 12.50 8.04 -21.97
N LEU A 74 13.19 7.99 -20.83
CA LEU A 74 14.66 7.89 -20.77
C LEU A 74 15.18 6.54 -21.28
N LEU A 75 14.41 5.48 -21.05
CA LEU A 75 14.74 4.12 -21.44
C LEU A 75 14.15 3.71 -22.78
N ARG A 76 13.15 4.45 -23.28
CA ARG A 76 12.33 4.10 -24.45
C ARG A 76 11.73 2.69 -24.31
N ARG A 77 11.25 2.39 -23.11
CA ARG A 77 10.74 1.08 -22.69
C ARG A 77 9.46 1.29 -21.88
N ASP A 78 8.49 0.39 -22.07
CA ASP A 78 7.24 0.39 -21.33
C ASP A 78 7.38 -0.52 -20.11
N LEU A 79 7.92 0.04 -19.03
CA LEU A 79 8.31 -0.70 -17.84
C LEU A 79 7.17 -0.82 -16.83
N GLU A 80 7.07 -2.01 -16.24
CA GLU A 80 6.13 -2.33 -15.17
C GLU A 80 6.90 -2.81 -13.92
N PRO A 81 6.50 -2.42 -12.71
CA PRO A 81 7.07 -2.99 -11.49
C PRO A 81 6.89 -4.50 -11.39
N LEU A 82 7.84 -5.15 -10.72
CA LEU A 82 7.61 -6.47 -10.16
C LEU A 82 6.70 -6.34 -8.94
N TYR A 83 5.67 -7.20 -8.85
CA TYR A 83 4.67 -7.17 -7.79
C TYR A 83 4.73 -8.41 -6.89
N GLY A 84 4.14 -8.31 -5.70
CA GLY A 84 4.00 -9.43 -4.78
C GLY A 84 5.34 -10.04 -4.38
N ALA A 85 5.47 -11.36 -4.54
CA ALA A 85 6.67 -12.10 -4.18
C ALA A 85 7.76 -12.09 -5.26
N GLU A 86 7.50 -11.55 -6.46
CA GLU A 86 8.46 -11.59 -7.58
C GLU A 86 9.81 -10.91 -7.23
N PRO A 87 9.86 -9.69 -6.65
CA PRO A 87 11.13 -9.08 -6.26
C PRO A 87 11.85 -9.91 -5.19
N ALA A 88 11.13 -10.35 -4.17
CA ALA A 88 11.71 -11.15 -3.09
C ALA A 88 12.33 -12.45 -3.62
N HIS A 89 11.63 -13.15 -4.51
CA HIS A 89 12.13 -14.37 -5.13
C HIS A 89 13.41 -14.13 -5.94
N PHE A 90 13.47 -13.03 -6.69
CA PHE A 90 14.66 -12.66 -7.46
C PHE A 90 15.90 -12.54 -6.54
N PHE A 91 15.83 -11.75 -5.46
CA PHE A 91 16.99 -11.56 -4.57
C PHE A 91 17.28 -12.79 -3.70
N GLN A 92 16.25 -13.53 -3.27
CA GLN A 92 16.42 -14.78 -2.52
C GLN A 92 17.14 -15.85 -3.35
N SER A 93 16.87 -15.92 -4.65
CA SER A 93 17.58 -16.83 -5.55
C SER A 93 19.09 -16.53 -5.65
N HIS A 94 19.51 -15.34 -5.24
CA HIS A 94 20.91 -14.90 -5.15
C HIS A 94 21.45 -14.91 -3.70
N GLY A 95 20.72 -15.51 -2.75
CA GLY A 95 21.15 -15.68 -1.35
C GLY A 95 20.81 -14.53 -0.41
N CYS A 96 20.00 -13.54 -0.84
CA CYS A 96 19.53 -12.48 0.06
C CYS A 96 18.36 -12.93 0.94
N ALA A 97 18.21 -12.30 2.10
CA ALA A 97 17.10 -12.52 3.02
C ALA A 97 15.77 -11.99 2.44
N ALA A 98 14.65 -12.53 2.93
CA ALA A 98 13.32 -12.09 2.50
C ALA A 98 13.11 -10.59 2.77
N GLY A 99 12.57 -9.87 1.78
CA GLY A 99 12.28 -8.45 1.91
C GLY A 99 13.49 -7.52 1.81
N THR A 100 14.67 -8.06 1.45
CA THR A 100 15.90 -7.28 1.31
C THR A 100 16.30 -7.07 -0.15
N TYR A 101 16.65 -5.83 -0.49
CA TYR A 101 16.84 -5.40 -1.88
C TYR A 101 18.09 -4.51 -2.06
N PRO A 102 19.30 -5.11 -2.00
CA PRO A 102 20.55 -4.37 -2.16
C PRO A 102 20.66 -3.69 -3.54
N PRO A 103 21.00 -2.39 -3.62
CA PRO A 103 21.16 -1.62 -4.86
C PRO A 103 22.52 -1.90 -5.53
N LEU A 104 22.81 -3.16 -5.84
CA LEU A 104 24.07 -3.61 -6.44
C LEU A 104 23.83 -4.24 -7.82
N PRO A 105 23.48 -3.44 -8.83
CA PRO A 105 22.96 -3.93 -10.10
C PRO A 105 23.91 -4.88 -10.82
N GLU A 106 25.21 -4.58 -10.80
CA GLU A 106 26.23 -5.43 -11.42
C GLU A 106 26.40 -6.77 -10.69
N ALA A 107 26.23 -6.81 -9.36
CA ALA A 107 26.27 -8.05 -8.60
C ALA A 107 25.13 -9.00 -9.02
N PHE A 108 23.97 -8.45 -9.36
CA PHE A 108 22.78 -9.19 -9.78
C PHE A 108 22.61 -9.29 -11.31
N GLY A 109 23.53 -8.74 -12.09
CA GLY A 109 23.46 -8.74 -13.56
C GLY A 109 22.26 -7.97 -14.14
N VAL A 110 21.74 -6.96 -13.45
CA VAL A 110 20.57 -6.18 -13.87
C VAL A 110 21.00 -4.77 -14.28
N PRO A 111 20.68 -4.29 -15.50
CA PRO A 111 20.92 -2.89 -15.88
C PRO A 111 20.21 -1.91 -14.94
N ALA A 112 20.85 -0.80 -14.59
CA ALA A 112 20.31 0.14 -13.62
C ALA A 112 20.30 1.60 -14.03
N LEU A 113 19.27 2.29 -13.54
CA LEU A 113 19.19 3.74 -13.47
C LEU A 113 19.25 4.16 -12.00
N VAL A 114 20.07 5.17 -11.71
CA VAL A 114 20.26 5.72 -10.36
C VAL A 114 19.80 7.17 -10.35
N ASP A 115 18.95 7.54 -9.39
CA ASP A 115 18.42 8.89 -9.33
C ASP A 115 19.50 9.88 -8.85
N LYS A 116 19.61 11.02 -9.55
CA LYS A 116 20.60 12.08 -9.24
C LYS A 116 20.46 12.65 -7.83
N SER A 117 19.33 12.51 -7.16
CA SER A 117 19.19 12.90 -5.75
C SER A 117 20.10 12.11 -4.79
N LEU A 118 20.59 10.93 -5.21
CA LEU A 118 21.55 10.12 -4.45
C LEU A 118 23.01 10.53 -4.65
N ASP A 119 23.29 11.53 -5.49
CA ASP A 119 24.66 11.95 -5.87
C ASP A 119 25.46 12.60 -4.73
N GLY A 120 24.91 12.66 -3.51
CA GLY A 120 25.73 12.76 -2.29
C GLY A 120 26.51 14.06 -2.07
N ASN A 121 26.34 15.10 -2.91
CA ASN A 121 27.03 16.39 -2.76
C ASN A 121 26.67 17.17 -1.47
N ASN A 122 25.73 16.66 -0.67
CA ASN A 122 25.20 17.29 0.54
C ASN A 122 25.77 16.72 1.86
N GLY A 123 26.89 15.99 1.82
CA GLY A 123 27.69 15.61 3.00
C GLY A 123 27.18 14.44 3.86
N GLY A 124 26.04 13.83 3.53
CA GLY A 124 25.51 12.62 4.19
C GLY A 124 26.09 11.32 3.61
N GLY A 125 26.21 10.28 4.45
CA GLY A 125 26.49 8.92 3.98
C GLY A 125 25.23 8.30 3.37
N ILE A 126 25.38 7.50 2.30
CA ILE A 126 24.28 6.73 1.72
C ILE A 126 24.18 5.40 2.46
N HIS A 127 22.97 5.08 2.88
CA HIS A 127 22.60 3.86 3.57
C HIS A 127 21.73 3.00 2.65
N PHE A 128 21.94 1.70 2.62
CA PHE A 128 21.12 0.78 1.84
C PHE A 128 21.15 -0.63 2.42
N ASP A 129 20.20 -1.44 1.95
CA ASP A 129 20.06 -2.83 2.37
C ASP A 129 21.29 -3.65 2.00
N SER A 130 21.80 -4.45 2.95
CA SER A 130 22.94 -5.33 2.71
C SER A 130 22.56 -6.68 2.09
N GLY A 131 21.26 -7.01 2.08
CA GLY A 131 20.78 -8.33 1.67
C GLY A 131 20.77 -9.37 2.80
N SER A 132 21.31 -9.09 3.99
CA SER A 132 21.33 -10.04 5.11
C SER A 132 20.05 -10.02 5.97
N GLY A 133 19.30 -8.91 5.93
CA GLY A 133 18.07 -8.70 6.71
C GLY A 133 18.29 -8.17 8.13
N ASP A 134 19.54 -8.11 8.59
CA ASP A 134 19.94 -7.64 9.92
C ASP A 134 21.09 -6.61 9.90
N LEU A 135 21.58 -6.27 8.70
CA LEU A 135 22.63 -5.29 8.49
C LEU A 135 22.24 -4.29 7.38
N LEU A 136 22.61 -3.04 7.58
CA LEU A 136 22.69 -2.02 6.54
C LEU A 136 24.14 -1.76 6.17
N ILE A 137 24.36 -1.38 4.91
CA ILE A 137 25.63 -0.85 4.44
C ILE A 137 25.55 0.68 4.42
N CYS A 138 26.59 1.33 4.92
CA CYS A 138 26.78 2.78 4.87
C CYS A 138 28.08 3.13 4.16
N MET A 139 28.02 4.00 3.16
CA MET A 139 29.16 4.47 2.38
C MET A 139 29.10 5.99 2.21
N ARG A 140 30.21 6.64 1.86
CA ARG A 140 30.14 8.05 1.44
C ARG A 140 29.44 8.14 0.09
N GLY A 141 28.79 9.27 -0.21
CA GLY A 141 28.13 9.47 -1.50
C GLY A 141 29.07 9.29 -2.70
N ALA A 142 30.31 9.78 -2.61
CA ALA A 142 31.31 9.58 -3.65
C ALA A 142 31.66 8.10 -3.88
N ASP A 143 31.78 7.31 -2.80
CA ASP A 143 32.06 5.88 -2.88
C ASP A 143 30.86 5.12 -3.45
N PHE A 144 29.63 5.48 -3.04
CA PHE A 144 28.40 4.91 -3.60
C PHE A 144 28.27 5.23 -5.10
N ARG A 145 28.67 6.43 -5.53
CA ARG A 145 28.73 6.79 -6.94
C ARG A 145 29.75 5.95 -7.70
N ALA A 146 30.95 5.76 -7.14
CA ALA A 146 31.98 4.93 -7.73
C ALA A 146 31.55 3.45 -7.82
N LEU A 147 30.80 2.97 -6.82
CA LEU A 147 30.22 1.62 -6.79
C LEU A 147 29.25 1.38 -7.96
N LEU A 148 28.57 2.44 -8.40
CA LEU A 148 27.56 2.42 -9.48
C LEU A 148 28.07 3.13 -10.75
N ALA A 149 29.39 3.11 -11.00
CA ALA A 149 30.00 3.82 -12.12
C ALA A 149 29.52 3.34 -13.51
N GLN A 150 29.09 2.08 -13.64
CA GLN A 150 28.54 1.55 -14.89
C GLN A 150 27.03 1.82 -15.06
N SER A 151 26.38 2.34 -14.01
CA SER A 151 24.94 2.64 -14.05
C SER A 151 24.69 4.03 -14.63
N ARG A 152 23.49 4.23 -15.20
CA ARG A 152 23.09 5.53 -15.74
C ARG A 152 22.51 6.41 -14.63
N TRP A 153 23.08 7.59 -14.43
CA TRP A 153 22.62 8.55 -13.42
C TRP A 153 21.70 9.60 -14.06
N GLU A 154 20.42 9.57 -13.71
CA GLU A 154 19.39 10.44 -14.31
C GLU A 154 18.43 10.98 -13.25
N GLN A 155 17.67 12.03 -13.58
CA GLN A 155 16.59 12.50 -12.70
C GLN A 155 15.29 11.84 -13.16
N PHE A 156 14.73 10.94 -12.34
CA PHE A 156 13.49 10.24 -12.65
C PHE A 156 12.61 10.01 -11.41
N ALA A 157 13.03 10.51 -10.25
CA ALA A 157 12.26 10.49 -9.01
C ALA A 157 12.01 11.92 -8.49
N VAL A 158 10.94 12.08 -7.72
CA VAL A 158 10.50 13.38 -7.14
C VAL A 158 10.31 13.23 -5.63
N PRO A 159 10.73 14.21 -4.79
CA PRO A 159 10.51 14.16 -3.34
C PRO A 159 9.03 14.03 -2.98
N LEU A 160 8.72 13.22 -1.96
CA LEU A 160 7.35 13.05 -1.45
C LEU A 160 6.78 14.36 -0.87
N ASP A 161 7.61 15.19 -0.24
CA ASP A 161 7.15 16.48 0.31
C ASP A 161 6.56 17.41 -0.76
N HIS A 162 7.01 17.28 -2.02
CA HIS A 162 6.44 18.02 -3.14
C HIS A 162 5.05 17.50 -3.53
N LEU A 163 4.76 16.22 -3.33
CA LEU A 163 3.42 15.66 -3.53
C LEU A 163 2.45 16.18 -2.47
N ASP A 164 2.87 16.20 -1.19
CA ASP A 164 2.03 16.66 -0.08
C ASP A 164 1.63 18.12 -0.23
N ALA A 165 2.57 18.97 -0.69
CA ALA A 165 2.29 20.36 -1.01
C ALA A 165 1.28 20.52 -2.16
N VAL A 166 1.30 19.62 -3.15
CA VAL A 166 0.36 19.64 -4.27
C VAL A 166 -1.02 19.07 -3.88
N MET A 167 -1.07 18.08 -2.99
CA MET A 167 -2.33 17.50 -2.50
C MET A 167 -3.06 18.38 -1.47
N SER A 168 -2.35 19.29 -0.79
CA SER A 168 -2.90 20.13 0.28
C SER A 168 -3.56 21.43 -0.18
N GLN A 169 -3.47 21.80 -1.47
CA GLN A 169 -4.05 23.04 -1.99
C GLN A 169 -4.89 22.80 -3.26
N SER A 170 -6.22 22.71 -3.12
CA SER A 170 -7.22 22.87 -4.20
C SER A 170 -7.09 22.01 -5.49
N ALA A 171 -6.29 20.93 -5.50
CA ALA A 171 -5.83 20.27 -6.74
C ALA A 171 -6.52 18.94 -7.10
N LEU A 172 -7.69 18.61 -6.55
CA LEU A 172 -8.49 17.45 -7.00
C LEU A 172 -9.37 17.80 -8.21
N THR A 173 -8.82 18.54 -9.17
CA THR A 173 -9.50 18.71 -10.45
C THR A 173 -9.22 17.51 -11.36
N PRO A 174 -10.13 17.18 -12.29
CA PRO A 174 -9.93 16.06 -13.22
C PRO A 174 -8.59 16.12 -13.95
N ASP A 175 -8.19 17.30 -14.44
CA ASP A 175 -6.94 17.48 -15.19
C ASP A 175 -5.70 17.18 -14.36
N TYR A 176 -5.71 17.59 -13.09
CA TYR A 176 -4.61 17.29 -12.17
C TYR A 176 -4.53 15.80 -11.86
N LEU A 177 -5.66 15.12 -11.59
CA LEU A 177 -5.69 13.68 -11.37
C LEU A 177 -5.14 12.90 -12.57
N VAL A 178 -5.54 13.28 -13.79
CA VAL A 178 -5.01 12.68 -15.02
C VAL A 178 -3.50 12.91 -15.14
N SER A 179 -2.99 14.10 -14.80
CA SER A 179 -1.55 14.36 -14.83
C SER A 179 -0.76 13.53 -13.80
N PHE A 180 -1.33 13.30 -12.62
CA PHE A 180 -0.76 12.44 -11.58
C PHE A 180 -0.71 10.99 -12.03
N THR A 181 -1.81 10.47 -12.57
CA THR A 181 -1.88 9.11 -13.11
C THR A 181 -0.84 8.93 -14.22
N ASN A 182 -0.72 9.88 -15.15
CA ASN A 182 0.27 9.80 -16.22
C ASN A 182 1.72 9.75 -15.74
N ARG A 183 2.04 10.40 -14.61
CA ARG A 183 3.42 10.48 -14.10
C ARG A 183 3.80 9.30 -13.21
N TYR A 184 2.94 8.92 -12.28
CA TYR A 184 3.31 8.02 -11.18
C TYR A 184 2.67 6.64 -11.27
N THR A 185 1.80 6.41 -12.25
CA THR A 185 1.13 5.13 -12.45
C THR A 185 1.74 4.39 -13.64
N PRO A 186 2.11 3.10 -13.49
CA PRO A 186 2.53 2.25 -14.60
C PRO A 186 1.48 2.16 -15.71
N THR A 187 1.90 1.85 -16.93
CA THR A 187 1.04 1.88 -18.12
C THR A 187 -0.18 0.98 -17.99
N ARG A 188 -0.03 -0.24 -17.46
CA ARG A 188 -1.15 -1.17 -17.27
C ARG A 188 -2.19 -0.62 -16.31
N LEU A 189 -1.75 -0.13 -15.15
CA LEU A 189 -2.67 0.40 -14.14
C LEU A 189 -3.33 1.70 -14.62
N ARG A 190 -2.61 2.52 -15.40
CA ARG A 190 -3.20 3.68 -16.08
C ARG A 190 -4.27 3.27 -17.08
N GLN A 191 -4.03 2.25 -17.92
CA GLN A 191 -5.03 1.74 -18.85
C GLN A 191 -6.26 1.22 -18.10
N SER A 192 -6.07 0.51 -16.98
CA SER A 192 -7.18 0.11 -16.11
C SER A 192 -8.00 1.32 -15.64
N ILE A 193 -7.34 2.38 -15.18
CA ILE A 193 -8.01 3.63 -14.77
C ILE A 193 -8.81 4.24 -15.92
N GLU A 194 -8.23 4.33 -17.11
CA GLU A 194 -8.88 4.90 -18.30
C GLU A 194 -10.08 4.05 -18.77
N THR A 195 -10.08 2.75 -18.51
CA THR A 195 -11.22 1.86 -18.81
C THR A 195 -12.39 2.00 -17.83
N ILE A 196 -12.19 2.62 -16.66
CA ILE A 196 -13.27 2.91 -15.71
C ILE A 196 -14.06 4.12 -16.24
N THR A 197 -14.96 3.88 -17.19
CA THR A 197 -15.80 4.93 -17.77
C THR A 197 -16.99 5.29 -16.89
N GLU A 198 -17.54 4.31 -16.18
CA GLU A 198 -18.66 4.47 -15.25
C GLU A 198 -18.46 3.56 -14.04
N LEU A 199 -18.80 4.05 -12.85
CA LEU A 199 -18.88 3.19 -11.67
C LEU A 199 -20.03 2.19 -11.87
N PRO A 200 -19.84 0.93 -11.48
CA PRO A 200 -20.86 -0.08 -11.68
C PRO A 200 -22.12 0.27 -10.85
N VAL A 201 -23.29 -0.05 -11.40
CA VAL A 201 -24.58 0.36 -10.83
C VAL A 201 -24.75 -0.22 -9.43
N MET A 202 -25.09 0.63 -8.45
CA MET A 202 -25.29 0.20 -7.07
C MET A 202 -26.41 -0.85 -6.99
N PRO A 203 -26.17 -2.04 -6.40
CA PRO A 203 -27.18 -3.08 -6.28
C PRO A 203 -28.42 -2.60 -5.51
N GLN A 204 -29.61 -3.08 -5.88
CA GLN A 204 -30.87 -2.68 -5.23
C GLN A 204 -30.84 -2.85 -3.71
N THR A 205 -30.19 -3.92 -3.22
CA THR A 205 -30.02 -4.17 -1.79
C THR A 205 -29.24 -3.06 -1.10
N ALA A 206 -28.15 -2.56 -1.71
CA ALA A 206 -27.40 -1.42 -1.17
C ALA A 206 -28.27 -0.16 -1.15
N GLN A 207 -29.02 0.11 -2.21
CA GLN A 207 -29.93 1.27 -2.27
C GLN A 207 -30.98 1.21 -1.16
N ASN A 208 -31.57 0.02 -0.92
CA ASN A 208 -32.55 -0.18 0.14
C ASN A 208 -31.94 0.08 1.52
N ILE A 209 -30.69 -0.33 1.75
CA ILE A 209 -29.99 -0.08 3.02
C ILE A 209 -29.66 1.42 3.18
N VAL A 210 -29.26 2.12 2.11
CA VAL A 210 -29.06 3.58 2.13
C VAL A 210 -30.35 4.29 2.49
N ALA A 211 -31.47 3.89 1.86
CA ALA A 211 -32.80 4.44 2.15
C ALA A 211 -33.22 4.17 3.60
N LEU A 212 -32.97 2.95 4.11
CA LEU A 212 -33.25 2.61 5.51
C LEU A 212 -32.48 3.50 6.47
N ARG A 213 -31.20 3.76 6.18
CA ARG A 213 -30.36 4.62 7.01
C ARG A 213 -30.81 6.08 7.01
N ALA A 214 -31.35 6.56 5.91
CA ALA A 214 -31.91 7.92 5.82
C ALA A 214 -33.23 8.06 6.60
N ASN A 215 -33.85 6.95 6.99
CA ASN A 215 -35.08 6.93 7.77
C ASN A 215 -34.79 6.95 9.29
N PRO A 216 -35.14 8.01 10.02
CA PRO A 216 -34.94 8.09 11.47
C PRO A 216 -35.77 7.07 12.26
N ASP A 217 -36.84 6.53 11.68
CA ASP A 217 -37.74 5.56 12.30
C ASP A 217 -37.41 4.11 11.93
N ALA A 218 -36.24 3.87 11.33
CA ALA A 218 -35.81 2.54 10.92
C ALA A 218 -35.72 1.57 12.12
N THR A 219 -36.30 0.38 11.96
CA THR A 219 -36.29 -0.66 12.99
C THR A 219 -35.40 -1.83 12.61
N VAL A 220 -35.07 -2.66 13.60
CA VAL A 220 -34.37 -3.94 13.35
C VAL A 220 -35.20 -4.88 12.46
N GLY A 221 -36.53 -4.79 12.53
CA GLY A 221 -37.42 -5.57 11.65
C GLY A 221 -37.23 -5.23 10.17
N ASP A 222 -36.93 -3.97 9.86
CA ASP A 222 -36.77 -3.53 8.48
C ASP A 222 -35.46 -4.04 7.85
N ILE A 223 -34.38 -4.07 8.63
CA ILE A 223 -33.12 -4.66 8.16
C ILE A 223 -33.20 -6.19 8.08
N LEU A 224 -33.91 -6.85 9.00
CA LEU A 224 -34.15 -8.29 8.94
C LEU A 224 -34.83 -8.69 7.62
N ARG A 225 -35.87 -7.95 7.20
CA ARG A 225 -36.54 -8.18 5.91
C ARG A 225 -35.59 -8.09 4.71
N ILE A 226 -34.62 -7.18 4.75
CA ILE A 226 -33.62 -7.04 3.67
C ILE A 226 -32.64 -8.23 3.69
N VAL A 227 -32.15 -8.60 4.88
CA VAL A 227 -31.14 -9.65 5.05
C VAL A 227 -31.71 -11.05 4.81
N GLU A 228 -32.96 -11.31 5.23
CA GLU A 228 -33.64 -12.59 5.04
C GLU A 228 -33.92 -12.92 3.56
N GLN A 229 -33.97 -11.90 2.70
CA GLN A 229 -34.13 -12.07 1.26
C GLN A 229 -32.84 -12.48 0.54
N ASP A 230 -31.67 -12.32 1.18
CA ASP A 230 -30.36 -12.69 0.62
C ASP A 230 -29.62 -13.64 1.59
N PRO A 231 -29.64 -14.97 1.32
CA PRO A 231 -28.94 -15.95 2.14
C PRO A 231 -27.44 -15.68 2.33
N SER A 232 -26.79 -15.00 1.39
CA SER A 232 -25.38 -14.61 1.49
C SER A 232 -25.17 -13.48 2.51
N LEU A 233 -26.03 -12.46 2.49
CA LEU A 233 -26.01 -11.41 3.52
C LEU A 233 -26.35 -11.97 4.89
N ALA A 234 -27.35 -12.86 4.98
CA ALA A 234 -27.71 -13.54 6.22
C ALA A 234 -26.52 -14.31 6.82
N ALA A 235 -25.83 -15.12 5.99
CA ALA A 235 -24.65 -15.84 6.43
C ALA A 235 -23.52 -14.90 6.89
N GLN A 236 -23.31 -13.77 6.19
CA GLN A 236 -22.31 -12.76 6.57
C GLN A 236 -22.62 -12.10 7.91
N VAL A 237 -23.87 -11.70 8.17
CA VAL A 237 -24.29 -11.10 9.43
C VAL A 237 -24.06 -12.06 10.60
N VAL A 238 -24.42 -13.33 10.45
CA VAL A 238 -24.16 -14.36 11.47
C VAL A 238 -22.66 -14.58 11.65
N TYR A 239 -21.89 -14.61 10.57
CA TYR A 239 -20.43 -14.75 10.61
C TYR A 239 -19.76 -13.59 11.35
N TRP A 240 -20.13 -12.34 11.05
CA TRP A 240 -19.60 -11.17 11.75
C TRP A 240 -19.98 -11.16 13.23
N ALA A 241 -21.22 -11.50 13.57
CA ALA A 241 -21.67 -11.60 14.96
C ALA A 241 -20.92 -12.68 15.76
N ARG A 242 -20.44 -13.74 15.09
CA ARG A 242 -19.61 -14.80 15.72
C ARG A 242 -18.12 -14.44 15.82
N SER A 243 -17.71 -13.28 15.32
CA SER A 243 -16.32 -12.84 15.38
C SER A 243 -15.85 -12.71 16.84
N PRO A 244 -14.66 -13.23 17.21
CA PRO A 244 -14.10 -13.09 18.55
C PRO A 244 -13.98 -11.63 19.03
N LEU A 245 -13.97 -10.67 18.10
CA LEU A 245 -13.88 -9.23 18.35
C LEU A 245 -15.03 -8.70 19.24
N HIS A 246 -16.19 -9.35 19.24
CA HIS A 246 -17.35 -8.90 20.02
C HIS A 246 -17.41 -9.46 21.44
N GLY A 247 -16.55 -10.42 21.80
CA GLY A 247 -16.44 -10.95 23.17
C GLY A 247 -17.75 -11.51 23.76
N HIS A 248 -18.74 -11.88 22.93
CA HIS A 248 -20.08 -12.28 23.38
C HIS A 248 -20.08 -13.72 23.90
N PRO A 249 -20.41 -13.97 25.19
CA PRO A 249 -20.50 -15.31 25.74
C PRO A 249 -21.89 -15.90 25.45
N GLY A 250 -22.07 -16.54 24.29
CA GLY A 250 -23.35 -17.21 23.95
C GLY A 250 -23.45 -17.65 22.48
N PRO A 251 -24.36 -18.61 22.16
CA PRO A 251 -24.59 -19.02 20.78
C PRO A 251 -25.31 -17.91 20.00
N VAL A 252 -24.84 -17.65 18.77
CA VAL A 252 -25.56 -16.81 17.79
C VAL A 252 -26.48 -17.73 16.99
N ASP A 253 -27.74 -17.80 17.39
CA ASP A 253 -28.75 -18.76 16.93
C ASP A 253 -29.75 -18.20 15.91
N SER A 254 -29.85 -16.88 15.78
CA SER A 254 -30.71 -16.21 14.80
C SER A 254 -30.11 -14.90 14.27
N LEU A 255 -30.61 -14.43 13.13
CA LEU A 255 -30.28 -13.10 12.60
C LEU A 255 -30.74 -12.00 13.56
N GLU A 256 -31.89 -12.16 14.18
CA GLU A 256 -32.41 -11.20 15.15
C GLU A 256 -31.47 -11.10 16.36
N THR A 257 -30.99 -12.22 16.90
CA THR A 257 -29.98 -12.26 17.97
C THR A 257 -28.70 -11.56 17.52
N ALA A 258 -28.21 -11.88 16.31
CA ALA A 258 -27.00 -11.28 15.74
C ALA A 258 -27.08 -9.76 15.64
N ILE A 259 -28.21 -9.23 15.18
CA ILE A 259 -28.39 -7.79 14.95
C ILE A 259 -28.73 -7.05 16.25
N THR A 260 -29.64 -7.57 17.07
CA THR A 260 -30.12 -6.85 18.27
C THR A 260 -29.13 -6.89 19.43
N ARG A 261 -28.52 -8.05 19.70
CA ARG A 261 -27.74 -8.27 20.94
C ARG A 261 -26.24 -8.11 20.75
N ILE A 262 -25.74 -8.21 19.53
CA ILE A 262 -24.30 -8.29 19.26
C ILE A 262 -23.83 -7.12 18.40
N LEU A 263 -24.36 -6.99 17.18
CA LEU A 263 -23.89 -6.00 16.23
C LEU A 263 -24.51 -4.62 16.47
N GLY A 264 -25.81 -4.57 16.75
CA GLY A 264 -26.61 -3.35 16.73
C GLY A 264 -27.06 -2.98 15.30
N LEU A 265 -28.17 -2.24 15.20
CA LEU A 265 -28.77 -1.81 13.92
C LEU A 265 -27.78 -1.01 13.07
N GLU A 266 -27.21 0.05 13.63
CA GLU A 266 -26.27 0.96 12.94
C GLU A 266 -25.05 0.23 12.38
N ASN A 267 -24.43 -0.64 13.17
CA ASN A 267 -23.25 -1.39 12.74
C ASN A 267 -23.61 -2.38 11.63
N THR A 268 -24.75 -3.05 11.75
CA THR A 268 -25.25 -3.97 10.73
C THR A 268 -25.50 -3.23 9.41
N LEU A 269 -26.13 -2.05 9.45
CA LEU A 269 -26.33 -1.20 8.26
C LEU A 269 -25.00 -0.84 7.59
N ASN A 270 -24.00 -0.43 8.38
CA ASN A 270 -22.68 -0.08 7.87
C ASN A 270 -21.99 -1.28 7.18
N LEU A 271 -21.96 -2.44 7.84
CA LEU A 271 -21.31 -3.65 7.30
C LEU A 271 -22.01 -4.15 6.03
N LEU A 272 -23.34 -4.15 6.00
CA LEU A 272 -24.10 -4.56 4.82
C LEU A 272 -23.92 -3.59 3.65
N LEU A 273 -23.91 -2.28 3.90
CA LEU A 273 -23.62 -1.27 2.86
C LEU A 273 -22.26 -1.47 2.25
N GLY A 274 -21.22 -1.62 3.08
CA GLY A 274 -19.88 -1.93 2.61
C GLY A 274 -19.88 -3.20 1.75
N SER A 275 -20.40 -4.31 2.29
CA SER A 275 -20.42 -5.61 1.61
C SER A 275 -21.12 -5.52 0.25
N CYS A 276 -22.32 -4.93 0.19
CA CYS A 276 -23.08 -4.81 -1.05
C CYS A 276 -22.36 -3.93 -2.08
N ALA A 277 -21.76 -2.82 -1.64
CA ALA A 277 -21.03 -1.93 -2.53
C ALA A 277 -19.83 -2.67 -3.16
N SER A 278 -19.12 -3.50 -2.39
CA SER A 278 -17.95 -4.24 -2.90
C SER A 278 -18.27 -5.27 -3.98
N ARG A 279 -19.45 -5.91 -3.93
CA ARG A 279 -19.83 -6.99 -4.86
C ARG A 279 -19.93 -6.49 -6.30
N THR A 280 -20.13 -5.19 -6.45
CA THR A 280 -20.20 -4.52 -7.75
C THR A 280 -18.84 -4.45 -8.46
N PHE A 281 -17.74 -4.67 -7.74
CA PHE A 281 -16.38 -4.65 -8.28
C PHE A 281 -15.91 -6.08 -8.56
N GLN A 282 -15.38 -6.31 -9.76
CA GLN A 282 -14.80 -7.59 -10.17
C GLN A 282 -13.38 -7.71 -9.61
N ILE A 283 -13.26 -8.10 -8.34
CA ILE A 283 -11.98 -8.14 -7.64
C ILE A 283 -11.35 -9.52 -7.80
N PRO A 284 -10.14 -9.63 -8.38
CA PRO A 284 -9.40 -10.89 -8.39
C PRO A 284 -9.11 -11.34 -6.95
N ALA A 285 -9.45 -12.59 -6.62
CA ALA A 285 -9.15 -13.16 -5.30
C ALA A 285 -7.65 -13.09 -4.96
N ASP A 286 -6.79 -13.17 -5.99
CA ASP A 286 -5.34 -13.17 -5.92
C ASP A 286 -4.70 -11.80 -6.22
N GLY A 287 -5.46 -10.70 -6.12
CA GLY A 287 -4.91 -9.35 -6.24
C GLY A 287 -3.83 -9.07 -5.18
N PRO A 288 -2.89 -8.13 -5.41
CA PRO A 288 -1.72 -7.91 -4.54
C PRO A 288 -2.08 -7.55 -3.08
N VAL A 289 -3.25 -6.96 -2.85
CA VAL A 289 -3.81 -6.76 -1.50
C VAL A 289 -4.65 -7.96 -1.07
N GLY A 290 -5.39 -8.58 -1.99
CA GLY A 290 -6.33 -9.66 -1.72
C GLY A 290 -7.61 -9.18 -1.02
N LEU A 291 -8.76 -9.71 -1.43
CA LEU A 291 -10.07 -9.27 -0.94
C LEU A 291 -10.19 -9.39 0.59
N GLN A 292 -9.60 -10.43 1.18
CA GLN A 292 -9.64 -10.66 2.63
C GLN A 292 -8.84 -9.61 3.42
N ASN A 293 -7.64 -9.22 2.96
CA ASN A 293 -6.85 -8.22 3.66
C ASN A 293 -7.46 -6.82 3.47
N PHE A 294 -8.01 -6.53 2.29
CA PHE A 294 -8.76 -5.29 2.05
C PHE A 294 -9.90 -5.13 3.06
N TRP A 295 -10.71 -6.18 3.21
CA TRP A 295 -11.83 -6.17 4.16
C TRP A 295 -11.37 -6.06 5.61
N ARG A 296 -10.35 -6.84 5.98
CA ARG A 296 -9.77 -6.79 7.33
C ARG A 296 -9.30 -5.37 7.67
N ASN A 297 -8.58 -4.72 6.76
CA ASN A 297 -8.12 -3.34 6.93
C ASN A 297 -9.29 -2.37 7.05
N SER A 298 -10.29 -2.48 6.18
CA SER A 298 -11.48 -1.61 6.17
C SER A 298 -12.26 -1.70 7.50
N VAL A 299 -12.44 -2.90 8.04
CA VAL A 299 -13.09 -3.12 9.34
C VAL A 299 -12.22 -2.60 10.50
N TYR A 300 -10.89 -2.80 10.45
CA TYR A 300 -9.98 -2.25 11.46
C TYR A 300 -9.99 -0.73 11.50
N CYS A 301 -9.96 -0.07 10.33
CA CYS A 301 -10.10 1.37 10.23
C CYS A 301 -11.46 1.86 10.74
N ALA A 302 -12.56 1.19 10.36
CA ALA A 302 -13.90 1.52 10.84
C ALA A 302 -14.01 1.44 12.36
N ALA A 303 -13.49 0.36 12.97
CA ALA A 303 -13.45 0.18 14.41
C ALA A 303 -12.59 1.25 15.10
N LEU A 304 -11.37 1.50 14.59
CA LEU A 304 -10.48 2.53 15.12
C LEU A 304 -11.11 3.91 15.10
N VAL A 305 -11.69 4.32 13.96
CA VAL A 305 -12.39 5.61 13.84
C VAL A 305 -13.58 5.67 14.80
N GLY A 306 -14.33 4.56 14.94
CA GLY A 306 -15.41 4.45 15.92
C GLY A 306 -14.97 4.68 17.36
N GLU A 307 -13.81 4.15 17.77
CA GLU A 307 -13.24 4.40 19.10
C GLU A 307 -12.68 5.82 19.24
N LEU A 308 -12.00 6.34 18.21
CA LEU A 308 -11.47 7.71 18.22
C LEU A 308 -12.56 8.76 18.42
N VAL A 309 -13.74 8.56 17.82
CA VAL A 309 -14.88 9.48 18.00
C VAL A 309 -15.34 9.54 19.46
N LYS A 310 -15.24 8.45 20.23
CA LYS A 310 -15.61 8.43 21.66
C LYS A 310 -14.64 9.23 22.52
N LEU A 311 -13.42 9.46 22.04
CA LEU A 311 -12.39 10.24 22.73
C LEU A 311 -12.45 11.74 22.38
N LEU A 312 -13.30 12.14 21.43
CA LEU A 312 -13.43 13.53 21.03
C LEU A 312 -14.14 14.35 22.14
N PRO A 313 -13.79 15.63 22.29
CA PRO A 313 -14.53 16.54 23.16
C PRO A 313 -16.00 16.64 22.72
N GLU A 314 -16.92 16.80 23.67
CA GLU A 314 -18.36 16.97 23.39
C GLU A 314 -18.67 18.15 22.45
N SER A 315 -17.76 19.14 22.37
CA SER A 315 -17.87 20.27 21.45
C SER A 315 -17.71 19.88 19.96
N VAL A 316 -17.18 18.70 19.66
CA VAL A 316 -16.96 18.20 18.29
C VAL A 316 -18.06 17.20 17.94
N ALA A 317 -19.09 17.67 17.25
CA ALA A 317 -20.22 16.83 16.84
C ALA A 317 -19.87 15.97 15.62
N VAL A 318 -19.47 14.71 15.86
CA VAL A 318 -19.31 13.69 14.81
C VAL A 318 -20.37 12.61 15.00
N LYS A 319 -21.12 12.29 13.94
CA LYS A 319 -22.09 11.18 13.97
C LYS A 319 -21.32 9.84 13.97
N PRO A 320 -21.40 9.02 15.05
CA PRO A 320 -20.57 7.81 15.17
C PRO A 320 -20.76 6.82 14.02
N GLY A 321 -22.00 6.64 13.57
CA GLY A 321 -22.31 5.76 12.44
C GLY A 321 -21.67 6.23 11.12
N LEU A 322 -21.62 7.54 10.86
CA LEU A 322 -20.96 8.09 9.66
C LEU A 322 -19.44 7.97 9.76
N ALA A 323 -18.87 8.20 10.94
CA ALA A 323 -17.43 8.04 11.14
C ALA A 323 -16.98 6.58 10.92
N TYR A 324 -17.74 5.62 11.45
CA TYR A 324 -17.50 4.20 11.20
C TYR A 324 -17.59 3.89 9.70
N LEU A 325 -18.62 4.39 9.01
CA LEU A 325 -18.77 4.20 7.56
C LEU A 325 -17.58 4.81 6.79
N SER A 326 -17.13 6.00 7.16
CA SER A 326 -15.96 6.63 6.55
C SER A 326 -14.72 5.74 6.69
N GLY A 327 -14.48 5.17 7.88
CA GLY A 327 -13.40 4.21 8.07
C GLY A 327 -13.58 2.92 7.24
N LEU A 328 -14.82 2.46 7.06
CA LEU A 328 -15.12 1.28 6.25
C LEU A 328 -14.91 1.51 4.74
N LEU A 329 -15.21 2.71 4.25
CA LEU A 329 -15.19 3.05 2.82
C LEU A 329 -13.95 3.85 2.39
N HIS A 330 -13.04 4.22 3.30
CA HIS A 330 -11.93 5.13 2.99
C HIS A 330 -11.06 4.68 1.81
N ASN A 331 -10.85 3.38 1.64
CA ASN A 331 -10.01 2.80 0.58
C ASN A 331 -10.81 2.19 -0.57
N PHE A 332 -12.08 2.53 -0.71
CA PHE A 332 -12.96 1.92 -1.72
C PHE A 332 -12.48 2.13 -3.16
N GLY A 333 -11.73 3.21 -3.42
CA GLY A 333 -11.06 3.43 -4.71
C GLY A 333 -10.11 2.31 -5.12
N TYR A 334 -9.53 1.57 -4.16
CA TYR A 334 -8.69 0.41 -4.47
C TYR A 334 -9.48 -0.67 -5.22
N LEU A 335 -10.75 -0.89 -4.86
CA LEU A 335 -11.62 -1.87 -5.54
C LEU A 335 -11.97 -1.45 -6.97
N ALA A 336 -12.04 -0.14 -7.22
CA ALA A 336 -12.25 0.39 -8.56
C ALA A 336 -11.02 0.20 -9.45
N LEU A 337 -9.83 0.35 -8.88
CA LEU A 337 -8.55 0.27 -9.61
C LEU A 337 -8.09 -1.16 -9.91
N GLY A 338 -8.52 -2.14 -9.11
CA GLY A 338 -8.12 -3.56 -9.22
C GLY A 338 -6.80 -3.86 -8.51
#